data_AF-A0A9E0SRJ6-F1
#
_entry.id   AF-A0A9E0SRJ6-F1
#
_cell.length_a   1.000
_cell.length_b   1.000
_cell.length_c   1.000
_cell.angle_alpha   90.00
_cell.angle_beta   90.00
_cell.angle_gamma   90.00
#
_symmetry.space_group_name_H-M   'P 1'
#
loop_
_entity.id
_entity.type
_entity.pdbx_description
1 polymer ?
#
loop_
_entity_poly.entity_id
_entity_poly.type
_entity_poly.pdbx_seq_one_letter_code
_entity_poly.pdbx_strand_id
1 'polypeptide(L)' 'MKMIRLSMPKPRNPLVAAARLRHAGTHRPGTGSLRQRAGRALRRELDHLKHSP' A
#
# COMPACT_ATOMS: atom_id res chain seq x y z
N MET A 1 1.00 -30.60 4.51
CA MET A 1 1.23 -29.26 3.92
C MET A 1 -0.04 -28.82 3.20
N LYS A 2 -0.67 -27.73 3.64
CA LYS A 2 -1.96 -27.27 3.08
C LYS A 2 -1.68 -26.21 2.01
N MET A 3 -2.01 -26.50 0.76
CA MET A 3 -1.80 -25.58 -0.37
C MET A 3 -2.86 -24.48 -0.35
N ILE A 4 -2.46 -23.24 -0.09
CA ILE A 4 -3.35 -22.09 -0.19
C ILE A 4 -3.39 -21.65 -1.65
N ARG A 5 -4.55 -21.80 -2.30
CA ARG A 5 -4.78 -21.29 -3.66
C ARG A 5 -5.27 -19.85 -3.56
N LEU A 6 -4.40 -18.89 -3.85
CA LEU A 6 -4.76 -17.48 -3.96
C LEU A 6 -5.35 -17.22 -5.36
N SER A 7 -6.65 -16.89 -5.41
CA SER A 7 -7.28 -16.40 -6.65
C SER A 7 -7.03 -14.90 -6.77
N MET A 8 -6.26 -14.50 -7.79
CA MET A 8 -5.98 -13.09 -8.08
C MET A 8 -6.86 -12.64 -9.25
N PRO A 9 -8.05 -12.06 -8.99
CA PRO A 9 -8.91 -11.59 -10.05
C PRO A 9 -8.23 -10.46 -10.84
N LYS A 10 -8.42 -10.46 -12.16
CA LYS A 10 -7.95 -9.35 -13.01
C LYS A 10 -8.55 -8.04 -12.47
N PRO A 11 -7.75 -6.97 -12.35
CA PRO A 11 -8.26 -5.68 -11.92
C PRO A 11 -9.30 -5.19 -12.93
N ARG A 12 -10.43 -4.65 -12.44
CA ARG A 12 -11.50 -4.10 -13.28
C ARG A 12 -10.98 -3.04 -14.26
N ASN A 13 -9.94 -2.31 -13.85
CA ASN A 13 -9.21 -1.38 -14.70
C ASN A 13 -7.81 -1.95 -14.98
N PRO A 14 -7.48 -2.33 -16.23
CA PRO A 14 -6.19 -2.90 -16.57
C PRO A 14 -5.03 -1.91 -16.38
N LEU A 15 -5.31 -0.60 -16.39
CA LEU A 15 -4.30 0.44 -16.23
C LEU A 15 -4.01 0.77 -14.76
N VAL A 16 -4.74 0.19 -13.79
CA VAL A 16 -4.60 0.56 -12.36
C VAL A 16 -3.21 0.25 -11.81
N ALA A 17 -2.61 -0.86 -12.24
CA ALA A 17 -1.27 -1.25 -11.79
C ALA A 17 -0.22 -0.26 -12.33
N ALA A 18 -0.25 0.02 -13.64
CA ALA A 18 0.63 1.00 -14.25
C ALA A 18 0.39 2.42 -13.69
N ALA A 19 -0.85 2.81 -13.42
CA ALA A 19 -1.20 4.11 -12.83
C ALA A 19 -0.68 4.27 -11.40
N ARG A 20 -0.71 3.20 -10.58
CA ARG A 20 -0.11 3.21 -9.23
C ARG A 20 1.42 3.36 -9.26
N LEU A 21 2.06 2.83 -10.31
CA LEU A 21 3.50 2.93 -10.52
C LEU A 21 3.91 4.27 -11.17
N ARG A 22 2.98 4.96 -11.85
CA ARG A 22 3.19 6.31 -12.34
C ARG A 22 3.30 7.26 -11.16
N HIS A 23 4.53 7.50 -10.72
CA HIS A 23 4.86 8.74 -10.03
C HIS A 23 4.70 9.86 -11.05
N ALA A 24 3.79 10.79 -10.78
CA ALA A 24 3.49 11.91 -11.66
C ALA A 24 4.69 12.85 -11.77
N GLY A 25 5.72 12.49 -12.54
CA GLY A 25 6.90 13.32 -12.78
C GLY A 25 7.43 14.04 -11.52
N THR A 26 7.77 15.32 -11.65
CA THR A 26 8.24 16.22 -10.59
C THR A 26 7.27 16.45 -9.43
N HIS A 27 6.05 15.88 -9.44
CA HIS A 27 5.17 15.85 -8.27
C HIS A 27 5.66 14.82 -7.26
N ARG A 28 6.81 15.13 -6.64
CA ARG A 28 7.20 14.46 -5.41
C ARG A 28 6.16 14.78 -4.35
N PRO A 29 5.82 13.81 -3.48
CA PRO A 29 5.04 14.11 -2.30
C PRO A 29 5.76 15.21 -1.51
N GLY A 30 5.08 16.31 -1.24
CA GLY A 30 5.64 17.38 -0.40
C GLY A 30 6.02 16.83 0.98
N THR A 31 6.93 17.51 1.68
CA THR A 31 7.43 17.09 3.00
C THR A 31 6.31 16.78 4.00
N GLY A 32 5.23 17.57 4.01
CA GLY A 32 4.05 17.31 4.84
C GLY A 32 3.34 15.99 4.52
N SER A 33 3.20 15.65 3.23
CA SER A 33 2.59 14.39 2.80
C SER A 33 3.44 13.17 3.16
N LEU A 34 4.77 13.30 3.13
CA LEU A 34 5.71 12.26 3.58
C LEU A 34 5.58 12.02 5.08
N ARG A 35 5.52 13.09 5.89
CA ARG A 35 5.31 12.99 7.34
C ARG A 35 3.99 12.29 7.68
N GLN A 36 2.90 12.68 7.02
CA GLN A 36 1.61 12.03 7.22
C GLN A 36 1.64 10.55 6.82
N ARG A 37 2.31 10.22 5.70
CA ARG A 37 2.47 8.82 5.27
C ARG A 37 3.25 8.01 6.30
N ALA A 38 4.33 8.55 6.84
CA ALA A 38 5.13 7.90 7.89
C ALA A 38 4.30 7.67 9.17
N GLY A 39 3.55 8.68 9.63
CA GLY A 39 2.68 8.53 10.80
C GLY A 39 1.58 7.47 10.62
N ARG A 40 0.97 7.41 9.42
CA ARG A 40 -0.01 6.37 9.09
C ARG A 40 0.62 4.97 9.02
N ALA A 41 1.85 4.85 8.52
CA ALA A 41 2.57 3.58 8.49
C ALA A 41 2.87 3.08 9.91
N LEU A 42 3.45 3.94 10.75
CA LEU A 42 3.73 3.62 12.15
C LEU A 42 2.48 3.18 12.91
N ARG A 43 1.36 3.88 12.73
CA ARG A 43 0.11 3.52 13.42
C ARG A 43 -0.38 2.14 13.02
N ARG A 44 -0.32 1.80 11.73
CA ARG A 44 -0.68 0.45 11.24
C ARG A 44 0.21 -0.63 11.83
N GLU A 45 1.51 -0.37 11.93
CA GLU A 45 2.45 -1.31 12.54
C GLU A 45 2.13 -1.53 14.02
N LEU A 46 1.92 -0.47 14.79
CA LEU A 46 1.51 -0.58 16.20
C LEU A 46 0.18 -1.31 16.37
N ASP A 47 -0.80 -1.02 15.52
CA ASP A 47 -2.09 -1.71 15.54
C ASP A 47 -1.90 -3.19 15.20
N HIS A 48 -1.03 -3.55 14.26
CA HIS A 48 -0.70 -4.94 13.96
C HIS A 48 -0.02 -5.66 15.13
N LEU A 49 0.92 -5.00 15.83
CA LEU A 49 1.58 -5.57 17.02
C LEU A 49 0.58 -5.82 18.17
N LYS A 50 -0.38 -4.92 18.38
CA LYS A 50 -1.39 -5.07 19.45
C LYS A 50 -2.33 -6.25 19.25
N HIS A 51 -2.57 -6.64 18.00
CA HIS A 51 -3.45 -7.76 17.66
C HIS A 51 -2.66 -9.04 17.31
N SER A 52 -1.34 -9.05 17.57
CA SER A 52 -0.55 -10.28 17.54
C SER A 52 -1.03 -11.20 18.68
N PRO A 53 -1.25 -12.51 18.42
CA PRO A 53 -1.72 -13.47 19.42
C PRO A 53 -0.76 -13.62 20.60
#